data_AF-A0AAN8LWD3-F1
#
_entry.id   AF-A0AAN8LWD3-F1
#
_cell.length_a   1.000
_cell.length_b   1.000
_cell.length_c   1.000
_cell.angle_alpha   90.00
_cell.angle_beta   90.00
_cell.angle_gamma   90.00
#
_symmetry.space_group_name_H-M   'P 1'
#
loop_
_entity.id
_entity.type
_entity.pdbx_description
1 polymer ?
#
loop_
_entity_poly.entity_id
_entity_poly.type
_entity_poly.pdbx_seq_one_letter_code
_entity_poly.pdbx_strand_id
1 'polypeptide(L)'
;MTPFACAMTHKNNKAAEAILKREPGAAEQVDNKGRNFLHVAVQNSDIESVLFLISVQANVNSRVQDAAKQTPLHLAVQAGSEIIVRNLLLAGAKVNELTKHRQTALHLATQQDLATICSVLLENGVDFTAVDENGNNALHLAVMLGRLNNVRALLTESNIDAEAFNLRGQSPMHVLGQYGKENAAAIFELFLECMPEYPLDKADNEGNTVLLLAYVKGNANLCRAVVRSGARMGLNNNQGINIFNYQVATKQLLFRLLDMLSKEPPWCDGSNCYECATKFGVTTRKHHCRHCGRLLCHKCSIKEIPIIKFDLNKPVRVCEVCFDVLTLGGVS
;
A
#
# COMPACT_ATOMS: atom_id res chain seq x y z
N MET A 1 13.11 -38.57 22.20
CA MET A 1 13.06 -37.37 23.07
C MET A 1 14.42 -37.25 23.73
N THR A 2 15.18 -36.18 23.48
CA THR A 2 16.53 -36.00 24.00
C THR A 2 16.50 -35.56 25.47
N PRO A 3 17.59 -35.72 26.25
CA PRO A 3 17.63 -35.26 27.65
C PRO A 3 17.31 -33.77 27.78
N PHE A 4 17.83 -32.95 26.85
CA PHE A 4 17.55 -31.52 26.80
C PHE A 4 16.07 -31.24 26.47
N ALA A 5 15.46 -32.00 25.55
CA ALA A 5 14.04 -31.88 25.27
C ALA A 5 13.16 -32.16 26.50
N CYS A 6 13.52 -33.18 27.30
CA CYS A 6 12.84 -33.50 28.56
C CYS A 6 12.96 -32.35 29.56
N ALA A 7 14.16 -31.79 29.73
CA ALA A 7 14.40 -30.64 30.61
C ALA A 7 13.57 -29.41 30.20
N MET A 8 13.52 -29.10 28.90
CA MET A 8 12.70 -28.00 28.37
C MET A 8 11.20 -28.23 28.57
N THR A 9 10.72 -29.46 28.32
CA THR A 9 9.29 -29.81 28.48
C THR A 9 8.81 -29.64 29.92
N HIS A 10 9.68 -29.93 30.88
CA HIS A 10 9.39 -29.76 32.32
C HIS A 10 9.85 -28.41 32.89
N LYS A 11 10.28 -27.46 32.05
CA LYS A 11 10.82 -26.14 32.46
C LYS A 11 11.90 -26.24 33.55
N ASN A 12 12.72 -27.29 33.51
CA ASN A 12 13.77 -27.53 34.47
C ASN A 12 15.09 -26.89 34.02
N ASN A 13 15.20 -25.58 34.23
CA ASN A 13 16.32 -24.76 33.80
C ASN A 13 17.68 -25.26 34.34
N LYS A 14 17.72 -25.71 35.60
CA LYS A 14 18.94 -26.26 36.23
C LYS A 14 19.44 -27.52 35.51
N ALA A 15 18.52 -28.42 35.15
CA ALA A 15 18.87 -29.62 34.40
C ALA A 15 19.32 -29.27 32.97
N ALA A 16 18.63 -28.34 32.31
CA ALA A 16 18.98 -27.87 30.97
C ALA A 16 20.39 -27.23 30.94
N GLU A 17 20.72 -26.36 31.89
CA GLU A 17 22.07 -25.78 32.04
C GLU A 17 23.15 -26.83 32.28
N ALA A 18 22.87 -27.83 33.15
CA ALA A 18 23.80 -28.91 33.42
C ALA A 18 24.08 -29.77 32.18
N ILE A 19 23.06 -29.96 31.33
CA ILE A 19 23.19 -30.66 30.04
C ILE A 19 24.04 -29.83 29.08
N LEU A 20 23.78 -28.52 28.94
CA LEU A 20 24.54 -27.64 28.03
C LEU A 20 26.03 -27.54 28.38
N LYS A 21 26.39 -27.65 29.67
CA LYS A 21 27.80 -27.73 30.10
C LYS A 21 28.52 -28.96 29.55
N ARG A 22 27.81 -30.06 29.31
CA ARG A 22 28.37 -31.31 28.76
C ARG A 22 28.20 -31.39 27.24
N GLU A 23 27.11 -30.86 26.72
CA GLU A 23 26.74 -30.87 25.32
C GLU A 23 26.30 -29.46 24.88
N PRO A 24 27.25 -28.58 24.52
CA PRO A 24 26.94 -27.18 24.17
C PRO A 24 25.99 -27.04 22.97
N GLY A 25 25.96 -28.03 22.07
CA GLY A 25 25.06 -28.05 20.91
C GLY A 25 23.64 -28.54 21.20
N ALA A 26 23.30 -28.92 22.44
CA ALA A 26 22.00 -29.52 22.75
C ALA A 26 20.81 -28.59 22.45
N ALA A 27 20.97 -27.27 22.66
CA ALA A 27 19.94 -26.28 22.35
C ALA A 27 19.70 -26.08 20.84
N GLU A 28 20.67 -26.46 20.00
CA GLU A 28 20.61 -26.32 18.54
C GLU A 28 20.13 -27.58 17.82
N GLN A 29 19.89 -28.67 18.56
CA GLN A 29 19.31 -29.88 18.00
C GLN A 29 17.92 -29.58 17.40
N VAL A 30 17.65 -30.17 16.24
CA VAL A 30 16.42 -29.93 15.49
C VAL A 30 15.47 -31.13 15.55
N ASP A 31 14.17 -30.86 15.46
CA ASP A 31 13.13 -31.86 15.26
C ASP A 31 13.03 -32.31 13.78
N ASN A 32 12.12 -33.24 13.50
CA ASN A 32 11.89 -33.75 12.13
C ASN A 32 11.38 -32.70 11.14
N LYS A 33 10.98 -31.51 11.63
CA LYS A 33 10.57 -30.36 10.81
C LYS A 33 11.70 -29.33 10.66
N GLY A 34 12.90 -29.64 11.15
CA GLY A 34 14.06 -28.76 11.07
C GLY A 34 14.04 -27.60 12.07
N ARG A 35 13.19 -27.66 13.12
CA ARG A 35 13.06 -26.60 14.13
C ARG A 35 13.90 -26.95 15.35
N ASN A 36 14.65 -25.99 15.88
CA ASN A 36 15.38 -26.14 17.14
C ASN A 36 14.48 -25.73 18.31
N PHE A 37 14.98 -25.81 19.54
CA PHE A 37 14.20 -25.46 20.73
C PHE A 37 13.73 -24.00 20.73
N LEU A 38 14.55 -23.07 20.21
CA LEU A 38 14.16 -21.65 20.13
C LEU A 38 13.04 -21.45 19.11
N HIS A 39 13.12 -22.06 17.93
CA HIS A 39 12.06 -22.01 16.93
C HIS A 39 10.72 -22.51 17.51
N VAL A 40 10.73 -23.63 18.24
CA VAL A 40 9.51 -24.21 18.84
C VAL A 40 8.97 -23.31 19.97
N ALA A 41 9.82 -22.80 20.85
CA ALA A 41 9.42 -21.89 21.93
C ALA A 41 8.78 -20.61 21.38
N VAL A 42 9.37 -20.03 20.33
CA VAL A 42 8.82 -18.84 19.65
C VAL A 42 7.47 -19.12 18.99
N GLN A 43 7.34 -20.23 18.25
CA GLN A 43 6.07 -20.59 17.58
C GLN A 43 4.92 -20.84 18.57
N ASN A 44 5.25 -21.35 19.76
CA ASN A 44 4.27 -21.58 20.82
C ASN A 44 4.03 -20.34 21.69
N SER A 45 4.68 -19.21 21.40
CA SER A 45 4.66 -18.00 22.23
C SER A 45 5.06 -18.26 23.71
N ASP A 46 5.91 -19.26 23.98
CA ASP A 46 6.38 -19.61 25.32
C ASP A 46 7.55 -18.70 25.73
N ILE A 47 7.21 -17.50 26.22
CA ILE A 47 8.18 -16.47 26.58
C ILE A 47 9.21 -16.95 27.61
N GLU A 48 8.83 -17.79 28.57
CA GLU A 48 9.75 -18.31 29.59
C GLU A 48 10.86 -19.15 28.95
N SER A 49 10.48 -20.06 28.05
CA SER A 49 11.43 -20.89 27.30
C SER A 49 12.29 -20.04 26.36
N VAL A 50 11.72 -19.01 25.73
CA VAL A 50 12.48 -18.06 24.89
C VAL A 50 13.55 -17.34 25.71
N LEU A 51 13.17 -16.76 26.85
CA LEU A 51 14.09 -16.02 27.72
C LEU A 51 15.20 -16.94 28.27
N PHE A 52 14.85 -18.16 28.66
CA PHE A 52 15.83 -19.15 29.09
C PHE A 52 16.80 -19.52 27.95
N LEU A 53 16.30 -19.78 26.74
CA LEU A 53 17.16 -20.11 25.60
C LEU A 53 18.09 -18.95 25.21
N ILE A 54 17.62 -17.70 25.31
CA ILE A 54 18.45 -16.51 25.13
C ILE A 54 19.52 -16.41 26.24
N SER A 55 19.18 -16.68 27.50
CA SER A 55 20.13 -16.57 28.61
C SER A 55 21.27 -17.59 28.53
N VAL A 56 21.02 -18.76 27.94
CA VAL A 56 22.03 -19.78 27.65
C VAL A 56 22.72 -19.60 26.29
N GLN A 57 22.57 -18.42 25.67
CA GLN A 57 23.22 -18.04 24.40
C GLN A 57 22.86 -18.95 23.21
N ALA A 58 21.63 -19.47 23.14
CA ALA A 58 21.13 -20.13 21.94
C ALA A 58 21.19 -19.17 20.74
N ASN A 59 21.45 -19.70 19.55
CA ASN A 59 21.62 -18.90 18.35
C ASN A 59 20.29 -18.26 17.89
N VAL A 60 20.09 -16.99 18.22
CA VAL A 60 18.90 -16.21 17.84
C VAL A 60 18.76 -15.96 16.33
N ASN A 61 19.81 -16.28 15.55
CA ASN A 61 19.85 -16.16 14.10
C ASN A 61 19.84 -17.52 13.39
N SER A 62 19.50 -18.61 14.12
CA SER A 62 19.29 -19.92 13.52
C SER A 62 18.22 -19.85 12.42
N ARG A 63 18.27 -20.79 11.47
CA ARG A 63 17.22 -20.94 10.46
C ARG A 63 16.57 -22.29 10.61
N VAL A 64 15.25 -22.33 10.47
CA VAL A 64 14.52 -23.59 10.33
C VAL A 64 15.09 -24.34 9.13
N GLN A 65 15.39 -25.62 9.29
CA GLN A 65 15.93 -26.49 8.25
C GLN A 65 14.82 -27.02 7.33
N ASP A 66 13.96 -26.12 6.87
CA ASP A 66 12.89 -26.39 5.91
C ASP A 66 13.07 -25.55 4.63
N ALA A 67 12.10 -25.64 3.73
CA ALA A 67 12.12 -24.87 2.50
C ALA A 67 11.93 -23.35 2.72
N ALA A 68 11.38 -22.92 3.86
CA ALA A 68 11.09 -21.52 4.17
C ALA A 68 12.29 -20.79 4.79
N LYS A 69 13.20 -21.52 5.46
CA LYS A 69 14.43 -21.00 6.06
C LYS A 69 14.23 -19.79 6.97
N GLN A 70 13.11 -19.79 7.70
CA GLN A 70 12.73 -18.68 8.58
C GLN A 70 13.63 -18.61 9.81
N THR A 71 13.84 -17.39 10.32
CA THR A 71 14.60 -17.12 11.55
C THR A 71 13.64 -17.05 12.74
N PRO A 72 14.14 -17.14 13.99
CA PRO A 72 13.33 -16.87 15.18
C PRO A 72 12.57 -15.54 15.10
N LEU A 73 13.19 -14.48 14.57
CA LEU A 73 12.51 -13.18 14.40
C LEU A 73 11.33 -13.26 13.44
N HIS A 74 11.47 -13.93 12.29
CA HIS A 74 10.35 -14.16 11.37
C HIS A 74 9.20 -14.93 12.03
N LEU A 75 9.53 -15.98 12.79
CA LEU A 75 8.54 -16.78 13.50
C LEU A 75 7.84 -15.98 14.61
N ALA A 76 8.58 -15.10 15.31
CA ALA A 76 8.04 -14.26 16.38
C ALA A 76 7.03 -13.24 15.84
N VAL A 77 7.35 -12.62 14.69
CA VAL A 77 6.41 -11.75 13.97
C VAL A 77 5.18 -12.54 13.53
N GLN A 78 5.35 -13.75 12.99
CA GLN A 78 4.23 -14.59 12.58
C GLN A 78 3.35 -15.07 13.74
N ALA A 79 3.93 -15.22 14.93
CA ALA A 79 3.21 -15.50 16.16
C ALA A 79 2.52 -14.26 16.74
N GLY A 80 2.81 -13.06 16.22
CA GLY A 80 2.25 -11.79 16.70
C GLY A 80 2.73 -11.37 18.09
N SER A 81 3.81 -11.96 18.60
CA SER A 81 4.28 -11.71 19.97
C SER A 81 5.30 -10.58 20.01
N GLU A 82 4.84 -9.36 20.29
CA GLU A 82 5.68 -8.17 20.42
C GLU A 82 6.80 -8.37 21.46
N ILE A 83 6.47 -8.99 22.59
CA ILE A 83 7.43 -9.25 23.67
C ILE A 83 8.58 -10.13 23.17
N ILE A 84 8.27 -11.19 22.42
CA ILE A 84 9.30 -12.07 21.86
C ILE A 84 10.12 -11.34 20.80
N VAL A 85 9.48 -10.55 19.92
CA VAL A 85 10.19 -9.73 18.93
C VAL A 85 11.20 -8.80 19.60
N ARG A 86 10.79 -8.05 20.63
CA ARG A 86 11.69 -7.16 21.38
C ARG A 86 12.85 -7.91 22.03
N ASN A 87 12.58 -9.03 22.68
CA ASN A 87 13.64 -9.83 23.33
C ASN A 87 14.64 -10.42 22.33
N LEU A 88 14.17 -10.89 21.18
CA LEU A 88 15.05 -11.39 20.12
C LEU A 88 15.93 -10.27 19.55
N LEU A 89 15.38 -9.07 19.31
CA LEU A 89 16.14 -7.92 18.84
C LEU A 89 17.20 -7.49 19.86
N LEU A 90 16.83 -7.40 21.15
CA LEU A 90 17.78 -7.12 22.25
C LEU A 90 18.89 -8.17 22.35
N ALA A 91 18.59 -9.42 22.02
CA ALA A 91 19.56 -10.52 21.99
C ALA A 91 20.42 -10.58 20.71
N GLY A 92 20.29 -9.60 19.80
CA GLY A 92 21.10 -9.53 18.57
C GLY A 92 20.53 -10.30 17.38
N ALA A 93 19.22 -10.53 17.33
CA ALA A 93 18.57 -11.02 16.13
C ALA A 93 18.75 -10.03 14.97
N LYS A 94 19.16 -10.54 13.81
CA LYS A 94 19.37 -9.74 12.60
C LYS A 94 18.02 -9.34 12.01
N VAL A 95 17.71 -8.05 12.11
CA VAL A 95 16.43 -7.48 11.69
C VAL A 95 16.17 -7.55 10.17
N ASN A 96 17.24 -7.55 9.37
CA ASN A 96 17.19 -7.47 7.90
C ASN A 96 17.30 -8.82 7.18
N GLU A 97 17.15 -9.93 7.90
CA GLU A 97 17.12 -11.24 7.27
C GLU A 97 15.88 -11.37 6.38
N LEU A 98 16.05 -12.08 5.26
CA LEU A 98 14.99 -12.26 4.28
C LEU A 98 14.43 -13.68 4.34
N THR A 99 13.12 -13.81 4.13
CA THR A 99 12.48 -15.09 3.81
C THR A 99 12.82 -15.50 2.38
N LYS A 100 12.43 -16.73 1.99
CA LYS A 100 12.54 -17.19 0.60
C LYS A 100 11.85 -16.26 -0.42
N HIS A 101 10.83 -15.51 0.01
CA HIS A 101 10.06 -14.58 -0.81
C HIS A 101 10.63 -13.15 -0.82
N ARG A 102 11.91 -13.00 -0.42
CA ARG A 102 12.58 -11.70 -0.25
C ARG A 102 11.87 -10.76 0.72
N GLN A 103 11.09 -11.30 1.66
CA GLN A 103 10.37 -10.49 2.64
C GLN A 103 11.20 -10.32 3.91
N THR A 104 11.28 -9.09 4.42
CA THR A 104 11.77 -8.81 5.78
C THR A 104 10.70 -9.08 6.84
N ALA A 105 11.08 -9.06 8.12
CA ALA A 105 10.14 -9.06 9.24
C ALA A 105 9.07 -7.95 9.13
N LEU A 106 9.40 -6.77 8.60
CA LEU A 106 8.46 -5.65 8.43
C LEU A 106 7.35 -5.98 7.42
N HIS A 107 7.68 -6.69 6.33
CA HIS A 107 6.68 -7.15 5.36
C HIS A 107 5.69 -8.13 6.02
N LEU A 108 6.19 -9.08 6.81
CA LEU A 108 5.35 -10.06 7.51
C LEU A 108 4.43 -9.39 8.54
N ALA A 109 4.97 -8.46 9.34
CA ALA A 109 4.19 -7.68 10.31
C ALA A 109 3.09 -6.88 9.61
N THR A 110 3.43 -6.29 8.46
CA THR A 110 2.49 -5.54 7.64
C THR A 110 1.33 -6.41 7.15
N GLN A 111 1.61 -7.61 6.66
CA GLN A 111 0.59 -8.53 6.15
C GLN A 111 -0.42 -8.94 7.23
N GLN A 112 0.03 -9.05 8.48
CA GLN A 112 -0.76 -9.49 9.62
C GLN A 112 -1.42 -8.36 10.43
N ASP A 113 -1.33 -7.10 9.99
CA ASP A 113 -1.90 -5.93 10.70
C ASP A 113 -1.25 -5.62 12.06
N LEU A 114 0.04 -5.96 12.21
CA LEU A 114 0.75 -5.84 13.48
C LEU A 114 1.46 -4.48 13.57
N ALA A 115 0.69 -3.41 13.76
CA ALA A 115 1.23 -2.04 13.75
C ALA A 115 2.29 -1.81 14.83
N THR A 116 2.07 -2.30 16.05
CA THR A 116 3.06 -2.15 17.13
C THR A 116 4.37 -2.87 16.81
N ILE A 117 4.30 -4.05 16.20
CA ILE A 117 5.50 -4.78 15.75
C ILE A 117 6.17 -4.06 14.57
N CYS A 118 5.40 -3.40 13.68
CA CYS A 118 5.99 -2.54 12.64
C CYS A 118 6.82 -1.42 13.28
N SER A 119 6.26 -0.71 14.26
CA SER A 119 6.98 0.33 15.03
C SER A 119 8.24 -0.21 15.68
N VAL A 120 8.16 -1.36 16.36
CA VAL A 120 9.34 -1.99 16.98
C VAL A 120 10.44 -2.30 15.95
N LEU A 121 10.07 -2.81 14.79
CA LEU A 121 11.04 -3.14 13.74
C LEU A 121 11.68 -1.88 13.15
N LEU A 122 10.89 -0.82 12.94
CA LEU A 122 11.38 0.50 12.49
C LEU A 122 12.35 1.12 13.50
N GLU A 123 12.00 1.11 14.78
CA GLU A 123 12.87 1.57 15.89
C GLU A 123 14.21 0.81 15.94
N ASN A 124 14.22 -0.46 15.52
CA ASN A 124 15.40 -1.33 15.53
C ASN A 124 16.13 -1.40 14.17
N GLY A 125 15.90 -0.42 13.30
CA GLY A 125 16.70 -0.25 12.07
C GLY A 125 16.43 -1.31 11.00
N VAL A 126 15.20 -1.83 10.91
CA VAL A 126 14.78 -2.63 9.76
C VAL A 126 14.93 -1.81 8.48
N ASP A 127 15.41 -2.45 7.43
CA ASP A 127 15.50 -1.89 6.09
C ASP A 127 14.10 -1.77 5.50
N PHE A 128 13.50 -0.60 5.66
CA PHE A 128 12.20 -0.25 5.07
C PHE A 128 12.27 0.00 3.56
N THR A 129 13.46 0.02 2.95
CA THR A 129 13.64 0.11 1.49
C THR A 129 13.64 -1.26 0.81
N ALA A 130 13.74 -2.34 1.59
CA ALA A 130 13.67 -3.70 1.08
C ALA A 130 12.33 -3.95 0.37
N VAL A 131 12.39 -4.80 -0.67
CA VAL A 131 11.23 -5.17 -1.49
C VAL A 131 11.09 -6.68 -1.61
N ASP A 132 9.84 -7.15 -1.67
CA ASP A 132 9.50 -8.55 -1.90
C ASP A 132 9.79 -9.01 -3.35
N GLU A 133 9.47 -10.27 -3.67
CA GLU A 133 9.60 -10.85 -5.02
C GLU A 133 8.86 -10.07 -6.12
N ASN A 134 7.83 -9.30 -5.78
CA ASN A 134 7.05 -8.49 -6.72
C ASN A 134 7.53 -7.03 -6.75
N GLY A 135 8.62 -6.70 -6.05
CA GLY A 135 9.11 -5.33 -5.90
C GLY A 135 8.25 -4.46 -4.98
N ASN A 136 7.35 -5.04 -4.18
CA ASN A 136 6.57 -4.28 -3.21
C ASN A 136 7.44 -4.01 -1.98
N ASN A 137 7.54 -2.75 -1.58
CA ASN A 137 7.95 -2.40 -0.22
C ASN A 137 6.80 -2.67 0.79
N ALA A 138 7.07 -2.50 2.09
CA ALA A 138 6.05 -2.71 3.12
C ALA A 138 4.80 -1.84 2.93
N LEU A 139 4.94 -0.58 2.48
CA LEU A 139 3.81 0.33 2.28
C LEU A 139 2.87 -0.13 1.15
N HIS A 140 3.39 -0.71 0.06
CA HIS A 140 2.56 -1.33 -0.97
C HIS A 140 1.67 -2.42 -0.38
N LEU A 141 2.22 -3.30 0.47
CA LEU A 141 1.47 -4.38 1.10
C LEU A 141 0.44 -3.84 2.10
N ALA A 142 0.81 -2.84 2.90
CA ALA A 142 -0.09 -2.20 3.87
C ALA A 142 -1.32 -1.62 3.16
N VAL A 143 -1.10 -0.90 2.07
CA VAL A 143 -2.14 -0.29 1.25
C VAL A 143 -3.00 -1.35 0.54
N MET A 144 -2.37 -2.33 -0.11
CA MET A 144 -3.07 -3.42 -0.80
C MET A 144 -4.03 -4.18 0.12
N LEU A 145 -3.62 -4.38 1.37
CA LEU A 145 -4.39 -5.13 2.36
C LEU A 145 -5.33 -4.24 3.19
N GLY A 146 -5.28 -2.91 3.02
CA GLY A 146 -6.10 -1.95 3.75
C GLY A 146 -5.71 -1.80 5.23
N ARG A 147 -4.44 -1.98 5.59
CA ARG A 147 -3.94 -1.94 6.97
C ARG A 147 -3.63 -0.51 7.41
N LEU A 148 -4.67 0.27 7.75
CA LEU A 148 -4.56 1.70 8.03
C LEU A 148 -3.52 2.05 9.12
N ASN A 149 -3.46 1.27 10.21
CA ASN A 149 -2.51 1.52 11.29
C ASN A 149 -1.06 1.23 10.86
N ASN A 150 -0.84 0.21 10.03
CA ASN A 150 0.48 -0.04 9.45
C ASN A 150 0.89 1.05 8.47
N VAL A 151 -0.04 1.53 7.63
CA VAL A 151 0.21 2.69 6.76
C VAL A 151 0.64 3.90 7.59
N ARG A 152 -0.05 4.16 8.70
CA ARG A 152 0.30 5.25 9.62
C ARG A 152 1.71 5.09 10.16
N ALA A 153 2.01 3.97 10.80
CA ALA A 153 3.35 3.72 11.35
C ALA A 153 4.44 3.87 10.27
N LEU A 154 4.23 3.28 9.09
CA LEU A 154 5.20 3.37 7.98
C LEU A 154 5.41 4.81 7.49
N LEU A 155 4.35 5.61 7.35
CA LEU A 155 4.46 7.00 6.87
C LEU A 155 4.97 7.98 7.94
N THR A 156 4.74 7.71 9.23
CA THR A 156 5.08 8.66 10.31
C THR A 156 6.37 8.31 11.06
N GLU A 157 6.76 7.04 11.08
CA GLU A 157 7.91 6.54 11.84
C GLU A 157 9.09 6.14 10.95
N SER A 158 8.97 6.34 9.63
CA SER A 158 10.05 6.05 8.67
C SER A 158 10.04 7.01 7.49
N ASN A 159 11.16 7.08 6.77
CA ASN A 159 11.28 7.82 5.51
C ASN A 159 11.08 6.90 4.31
N ILE A 160 10.12 5.96 4.39
CA ILE A 160 9.81 5.05 3.30
C ILE A 160 9.38 5.83 2.06
N ASP A 161 9.89 5.44 0.90
CA ASP A 161 9.49 6.05 -0.37
C ASP A 161 8.04 5.64 -0.71
N ALA A 162 7.12 6.57 -0.48
CA ALA A 162 5.70 6.42 -0.75
C ALA A 162 5.33 6.59 -2.23
N GLU A 163 6.30 6.94 -3.08
CA GLU A 163 6.17 7.03 -4.54
C GLU A 163 6.88 5.89 -5.28
N ALA A 164 7.59 5.02 -4.55
CA ALA A 164 8.31 3.89 -5.11
C ALA A 164 7.42 3.04 -6.01
N PHE A 165 7.96 2.55 -7.13
CA PHE A 165 7.25 1.67 -8.05
C PHE A 165 7.66 0.21 -7.87
N ASN A 166 6.68 -0.69 -7.79
CA ASN A 166 6.92 -2.13 -7.80
C ASN A 166 7.19 -2.68 -9.23
N LEU A 167 7.36 -4.00 -9.38
CA LEU A 167 7.66 -4.62 -10.68
C LEU A 167 6.51 -4.51 -11.70
N ARG A 168 5.28 -4.19 -11.26
CA ARG A 168 4.16 -3.88 -12.16
C ARG A 168 4.15 -2.40 -12.57
N GLY A 169 5.14 -1.62 -12.13
CA GLY A 169 5.20 -0.19 -12.34
C GLY A 169 4.08 0.55 -11.63
N GLN A 170 3.64 0.07 -10.47
CA GLN A 170 2.62 0.70 -9.64
C GLN A 170 3.23 1.26 -8.36
N SER A 171 2.86 2.49 -7.99
CA SER A 171 3.14 3.05 -6.66
C SER A 171 2.11 2.59 -5.62
N PRO A 172 2.32 2.81 -4.31
CA PRO A 172 1.32 2.52 -3.29
C PRO A 172 -0.05 3.16 -3.59
N MET A 173 -0.08 4.39 -4.13
CA MET A 173 -1.34 5.05 -4.49
C MET A 173 -2.05 4.41 -5.70
N HIS A 174 -1.31 3.85 -6.66
CA HIS A 174 -1.91 3.04 -7.73
C HIS A 174 -2.51 1.74 -7.17
N VAL A 175 -1.78 1.09 -6.25
CA VAL A 175 -2.26 -0.10 -5.54
C VAL A 175 -3.54 0.22 -4.73
N LEU A 176 -3.62 1.41 -4.12
CA LEU A 176 -4.82 1.87 -3.42
C LEU A 176 -6.04 1.98 -4.36
N GLY A 177 -5.85 2.54 -5.56
CA GLY A 177 -6.92 2.62 -6.56
C GLY A 177 -7.36 1.24 -7.07
N GLN A 178 -6.43 0.31 -7.23
CA GLN A 178 -6.69 -1.02 -7.80
C GLN A 178 -7.27 -2.03 -6.80
N TYR A 179 -6.83 -1.98 -5.54
CA TYR A 179 -7.15 -2.97 -4.51
C TYR A 179 -7.81 -2.36 -3.26
N GLY A 180 -8.14 -1.07 -3.30
CA GLY A 180 -8.69 -0.34 -2.18
C GLY A 180 -9.95 -1.00 -1.60
N LYS A 181 -9.92 -1.27 -0.29
CA LYS A 181 -11.05 -1.74 0.50
C LYS A 181 -11.96 -0.57 0.89
N GLU A 182 -12.94 -0.81 1.77
CA GLU A 182 -13.87 0.21 2.28
C GLU A 182 -13.17 1.42 2.91
N ASN A 183 -11.99 1.21 3.52
CA ASN A 183 -11.19 2.25 4.14
C ASN A 183 -10.19 2.95 3.20
N ALA A 184 -10.28 2.73 1.88
CA ALA A 184 -9.33 3.29 0.93
C ALA A 184 -9.30 4.84 0.95
N ALA A 185 -10.46 5.48 1.15
CA ALA A 185 -10.50 6.93 1.30
C ALA A 185 -9.74 7.40 2.55
N ALA A 186 -9.85 6.70 3.69
CA ALA A 186 -9.11 7.06 4.90
C ALA A 186 -7.59 6.89 4.72
N ILE A 187 -7.17 5.85 4.00
CA ILE A 187 -5.75 5.67 3.64
C ILE A 187 -5.29 6.81 2.72
N PHE A 188 -6.09 7.18 1.72
CA PHE A 188 -5.81 8.30 0.83
C PHE A 188 -5.64 9.62 1.59
N GLU A 189 -6.56 9.95 2.49
CA GLU A 189 -6.46 11.18 3.31
C GLU A 189 -5.20 11.16 4.16
N LEU A 190 -4.86 10.01 4.77
CA LEU A 190 -3.61 9.86 5.53
C LEU A 190 -2.35 10.11 4.67
N PHE A 191 -2.34 9.67 3.41
CA PHE A 191 -1.24 9.99 2.49
C PHE A 191 -1.09 11.51 2.32
N LEU A 192 -2.20 12.25 2.16
CA LEU A 192 -2.18 13.70 1.99
C LEU A 192 -1.92 14.46 3.29
N GLU A 193 -2.32 13.92 4.44
CA GLU A 193 -1.95 14.45 5.76
C GLU A 193 -0.42 14.42 5.95
N CYS A 194 0.23 13.32 5.57
CA CYS A 194 1.67 13.16 5.66
C CYS A 194 2.43 13.85 4.51
N MET A 195 1.85 13.90 3.32
CA MET A 195 2.47 14.43 2.09
C MET A 195 1.44 15.27 1.30
N PRO A 196 1.25 16.56 1.65
CA PRO A 196 0.24 17.41 1.01
C PRO A 196 0.42 17.60 -0.50
N GLU A 197 1.65 17.49 -0.99
CA GLU A 197 2.01 17.66 -2.41
C GLU A 197 2.16 16.32 -3.16
N TYR A 198 1.59 15.23 -2.65
CA TYR A 198 1.69 13.92 -3.30
C TYR A 198 1.20 13.97 -4.77
N PRO A 199 1.95 13.46 -5.75
CA PRO A 199 1.62 13.60 -7.17
C PRO A 199 0.48 12.67 -7.61
N LEU A 200 -0.76 13.12 -7.45
CA LEU A 200 -1.99 12.36 -7.75
C LEU A 200 -2.13 11.93 -9.22
N ASP A 201 -1.55 12.71 -10.13
CA ASP A 201 -1.67 12.53 -11.57
C ASP A 201 -0.50 11.71 -12.17
N LYS A 202 0.43 11.24 -11.34
CA LYS A 202 1.50 10.36 -11.78
C LYS A 202 0.88 9.07 -12.29
N ALA A 203 1.32 8.61 -13.44
CA ALA A 203 0.82 7.39 -14.06
C ALA A 203 1.67 6.17 -13.68
N ASP A 204 1.03 5.01 -13.66
CA ASP A 204 1.70 3.71 -13.65
C ASP A 204 2.28 3.38 -15.04
N ASN A 205 2.89 2.20 -15.16
CA ASN A 205 3.50 1.76 -16.43
C ASN A 205 2.47 1.56 -17.57
N GLU A 206 1.19 1.41 -17.27
CA GLU A 206 0.11 1.34 -18.26
C GLU A 206 -0.50 2.71 -18.56
N GLY A 207 -0.01 3.77 -17.93
CA GLY A 207 -0.55 5.13 -18.06
C GLY A 207 -1.73 5.42 -17.12
N ASN A 208 -2.11 4.49 -16.25
CA ASN A 208 -3.27 4.66 -15.38
C ASN A 208 -2.92 5.56 -14.19
N THR A 209 -3.82 6.47 -13.84
CA THR A 209 -3.74 7.26 -12.60
C THR A 209 -4.54 6.58 -11.49
N VAL A 210 -4.30 6.98 -10.24
CA VAL A 210 -5.11 6.48 -9.09
C VAL A 210 -6.61 6.73 -9.29
N LEU A 211 -6.99 7.86 -9.90
CA LEU A 211 -8.39 8.18 -10.19
C LEU A 211 -9.00 7.19 -11.19
N LEU A 212 -8.29 6.86 -12.27
CA LEU A 212 -8.79 5.92 -13.26
C LEU A 212 -8.96 4.53 -12.64
N LEU A 213 -7.96 4.05 -11.90
CA LEU A 213 -8.02 2.74 -11.24
C LEU A 213 -9.19 2.66 -10.25
N ALA A 214 -9.34 3.68 -9.39
CA ALA A 214 -10.45 3.75 -8.43
C ALA A 214 -11.82 3.79 -9.12
N TYR A 215 -11.93 4.51 -10.25
CA TYR A 215 -13.16 4.61 -11.03
C TYR A 215 -13.53 3.28 -11.68
N VAL A 216 -12.56 2.59 -12.29
CA VAL A 216 -12.72 1.26 -12.88
C VAL A 216 -13.21 0.24 -11.85
N LYS A 217 -12.73 0.35 -10.60
CA LYS A 217 -13.18 -0.50 -9.48
C LYS A 217 -14.51 -0.07 -8.87
N GLY A 218 -15.08 1.05 -9.30
CA GLY A 218 -16.32 1.58 -8.74
C GLY A 218 -16.17 2.09 -7.30
N ASN A 219 -14.94 2.38 -6.84
CA ASN A 219 -14.71 2.89 -5.49
C ASN A 219 -15.08 4.39 -5.43
N ALA A 220 -16.38 4.64 -5.25
CA ALA A 220 -16.95 5.97 -5.27
C ALA A 220 -16.35 6.87 -4.17
N ASN A 221 -16.06 6.33 -2.99
CA ASN A 221 -15.52 7.10 -1.87
C ASN A 221 -14.11 7.61 -2.19
N LEU A 222 -13.24 6.72 -2.69
CA LEU A 222 -11.89 7.08 -3.10
C LEU A 222 -11.90 8.07 -4.27
N CYS A 223 -12.75 7.85 -5.29
CA CYS A 223 -12.88 8.79 -6.41
C CYS A 223 -13.24 10.20 -5.94
N ARG A 224 -14.17 10.32 -4.98
CA ARG A 224 -14.57 11.62 -4.42
C ARG A 224 -13.42 12.30 -3.68
N ALA A 225 -12.66 11.56 -2.88
CA ALA A 225 -11.50 12.08 -2.15
C ALA A 225 -10.40 12.58 -3.11
N VAL A 226 -10.07 11.76 -4.11
CA VAL A 226 -9.06 12.07 -5.14
C VAL A 226 -9.44 13.31 -5.95
N VAL A 227 -10.70 13.42 -6.40
CA VAL A 227 -11.19 14.58 -7.16
C VAL A 227 -11.21 15.85 -6.31
N ARG A 228 -11.65 15.77 -5.04
CA ARG A 228 -11.64 16.91 -4.11
C ARG A 228 -10.24 17.44 -3.85
N SER A 229 -9.25 16.55 -3.87
CA SER A 229 -7.84 16.87 -3.69
C SER A 229 -7.18 17.42 -4.96
N GLY A 230 -7.94 17.60 -6.05
CA GLY A 230 -7.49 18.29 -7.25
C GLY A 230 -6.87 17.39 -8.32
N ALA A 231 -7.11 16.08 -8.31
CA ALA A 231 -6.65 15.22 -9.40
C ALA A 231 -7.32 15.61 -10.75
N ARG A 232 -6.55 15.50 -11.83
CA ARG A 232 -7.06 15.76 -13.19
C ARG A 232 -7.96 14.63 -13.64
N MET A 233 -9.21 14.97 -13.95
CA MET A 233 -10.25 13.98 -14.27
C MET A 233 -10.09 13.30 -15.63
N GLY A 234 -9.48 13.98 -16.60
CA GLY A 234 -9.50 13.56 -18.00
C GLY A 234 -8.29 12.81 -18.50
N LEU A 235 -7.30 12.48 -17.66
CA LEU A 235 -6.04 11.90 -18.12
C LEU A 235 -6.25 10.53 -18.77
N ASN A 236 -5.62 10.35 -19.93
CA ASN A 236 -5.65 9.10 -20.69
C ASN A 236 -4.52 8.20 -20.23
N ASN A 237 -4.81 6.91 -20.10
CA ASN A 237 -3.78 5.88 -20.05
C ASN A 237 -3.17 5.61 -21.45
N ASN A 238 -2.25 4.64 -21.54
CA ASN A 238 -1.57 4.30 -22.79
C ASN A 238 -2.53 3.78 -23.89
N GLN A 239 -3.73 3.36 -23.51
CA GLN A 239 -4.79 2.91 -24.42
C GLN A 239 -5.79 4.02 -24.79
N GLY A 240 -5.60 5.25 -24.29
CA GLY A 240 -6.53 6.35 -24.50
C GLY A 240 -7.79 6.30 -23.62
N ILE A 241 -7.78 5.47 -22.56
CA ILE A 241 -8.90 5.30 -21.64
C ILE A 241 -8.78 6.31 -20.50
N ASN A 242 -9.91 6.92 -20.14
CA ASN A 242 -10.09 7.82 -19.01
C ASN A 242 -11.48 7.60 -18.37
N ILE A 243 -11.80 8.29 -17.27
CA ILE A 243 -13.07 8.08 -16.55
C ILE A 243 -14.33 8.48 -17.36
N PHE A 244 -14.19 9.24 -18.45
CA PHE A 244 -15.31 9.69 -19.29
C PHE A 244 -15.65 8.69 -20.40
N ASN A 245 -14.67 7.94 -20.91
CA ASN A 245 -14.88 6.96 -21.98
C ASN A 245 -14.81 5.51 -21.52
N TYR A 246 -14.39 5.25 -20.27
CA TYR A 246 -14.42 3.90 -19.70
C TYR A 246 -15.86 3.39 -19.61
N GLN A 247 -16.08 2.17 -20.13
CA GLN A 247 -17.40 1.57 -20.18
C GLN A 247 -17.85 1.09 -18.80
N VAL A 248 -18.98 1.61 -18.35
CA VAL A 248 -19.62 1.26 -17.08
C VAL A 248 -21.11 1.01 -17.31
N ALA A 249 -21.74 0.21 -16.45
CA ALA A 249 -23.17 -0.08 -16.55
C ALA A 249 -24.02 1.20 -16.41
N THR A 250 -23.60 2.13 -15.56
CA THR A 250 -24.26 3.43 -15.35
C THR A 250 -23.24 4.56 -15.22
N LYS A 251 -23.55 5.75 -15.74
CA LYS A 251 -22.69 6.95 -15.62
C LYS A 251 -22.88 7.72 -14.31
N GLN A 252 -23.68 7.19 -13.39
CA GLN A 252 -24.06 7.86 -12.13
C GLN A 252 -22.85 8.28 -11.30
N LEU A 253 -21.80 7.45 -11.22
CA LEU A 253 -20.59 7.82 -10.49
C LEU A 253 -19.92 9.04 -11.12
N LEU A 254 -19.70 9.04 -12.43
CA LEU A 254 -19.13 10.18 -13.16
C LEU A 254 -19.97 11.43 -12.97
N PHE A 255 -21.30 11.32 -13.10
CA PHE A 255 -22.20 12.46 -12.98
C PHE A 255 -22.16 13.06 -11.57
N ARG A 256 -22.17 12.21 -10.54
CA ARG A 256 -22.00 12.67 -9.14
C ARG A 256 -20.63 13.31 -8.90
N LEU A 257 -19.56 12.78 -9.49
CA LEU A 257 -18.21 13.39 -9.39
C LEU A 257 -18.14 14.77 -10.04
N LEU A 258 -18.84 14.98 -11.16
CA LEU A 258 -18.91 16.26 -11.85
C LEU A 258 -19.83 17.26 -11.12
N ASP A 259 -20.95 16.77 -10.59
CA ASP A 259 -21.91 17.59 -9.87
C ASP A 259 -21.35 18.10 -8.53
N MET A 260 -20.53 17.30 -7.84
CA MET A 260 -19.92 17.70 -6.58
C MET A 260 -18.75 18.70 -6.69
N LEU A 261 -18.27 18.99 -7.91
CA LEU A 261 -17.22 20.00 -8.09
C LEU A 261 -17.72 21.36 -7.60
N SER A 262 -16.94 22.01 -6.74
CA SER A 262 -17.21 23.36 -6.20
C SER A 262 -16.32 24.45 -6.79
N LYS A 263 -15.27 24.08 -7.52
CA LYS A 263 -14.35 25.00 -8.20
C LYS A 263 -13.84 24.37 -9.49
N GLU A 264 -13.27 25.21 -10.35
CA GLU A 264 -12.64 24.75 -11.59
C GLU A 264 -11.49 23.76 -11.27
N PRO A 265 -11.55 22.51 -11.79
CA PRO A 265 -10.51 21.52 -11.55
C PRO A 265 -9.27 21.81 -12.41
N PRO A 266 -8.09 21.25 -12.07
CA PRO A 266 -6.90 21.43 -12.87
C PRO A 266 -7.07 20.95 -14.30
N TRP A 267 -6.52 21.71 -15.23
CA TRP A 267 -6.63 21.38 -16.65
C TRP A 267 -5.72 20.23 -17.04
N CYS A 268 -6.27 19.35 -17.86
CA CYS A 268 -5.49 18.34 -18.54
C CYS A 268 -4.67 18.99 -19.67
N ASP A 269 -3.49 18.43 -19.95
CA ASP A 269 -2.74 18.76 -21.16
C ASP A 269 -2.44 17.49 -21.96
N GLY A 270 -2.18 17.65 -23.26
CA GLY A 270 -1.98 16.56 -24.21
C GLY A 270 -1.92 17.04 -25.67
N SER A 271 -1.63 16.12 -26.57
CA SER A 271 -1.52 16.39 -28.02
C SER A 271 -2.80 16.12 -28.81
N ASN A 272 -3.80 15.48 -28.20
CA ASN A 272 -5.00 15.02 -28.87
C ASN A 272 -6.25 15.38 -28.07
N CYS A 273 -7.38 15.57 -28.74
CA CYS A 273 -8.69 15.74 -28.12
C CYS A 273 -9.07 14.49 -27.33
N TYR A 274 -9.47 14.64 -26.07
CA TYR A 274 -9.81 13.52 -25.19
C TYR A 274 -11.20 12.93 -25.42
N GLU A 275 -11.93 13.44 -26.41
CA GLU A 275 -13.23 12.92 -26.84
C GLU A 275 -13.12 12.23 -28.21
N CYS A 276 -12.61 12.93 -29.23
CA CYS A 276 -12.57 12.40 -30.60
C CYS A 276 -11.18 11.98 -31.10
N ALA A 277 -10.16 11.97 -30.22
CA ALA A 277 -8.77 11.62 -30.52
C ALA A 277 -8.06 12.47 -31.60
N THR A 278 -8.71 13.51 -32.15
CA THR A 278 -8.13 14.40 -33.17
C THR A 278 -6.88 15.10 -32.62
N LYS A 279 -5.77 15.05 -33.37
CA LYS A 279 -4.51 15.71 -33.00
C LYS A 279 -4.64 17.23 -33.09
N PHE A 280 -4.14 17.93 -32.08
CA PHE A 280 -4.07 19.39 -32.10
C PHE A 280 -2.94 19.89 -33.01
N GLY A 281 -3.15 21.06 -33.59
CA GLY A 281 -2.21 21.68 -34.53
C GLY A 281 -2.75 23.02 -35.02
N VAL A 282 -2.30 23.44 -36.20
CA VAL A 282 -2.67 24.75 -36.77
C VAL A 282 -4.18 24.87 -37.02
N THR A 283 -4.81 23.81 -37.51
CA THR A 283 -6.24 23.77 -37.87
C THR A 283 -7.15 23.42 -36.69
N THR A 284 -6.64 22.68 -35.71
CA THR A 284 -7.41 22.21 -34.54
C THR A 284 -6.79 22.76 -33.26
N ARG A 285 -7.40 23.83 -32.73
CA ARG A 285 -6.96 24.47 -31.47
C ARG A 285 -7.37 23.66 -30.24
N LYS A 286 -6.56 23.79 -29.18
CA LYS A 286 -6.84 23.27 -27.84
C LYS A 286 -7.94 24.10 -27.17
N HIS A 287 -8.91 23.43 -26.57
CA HIS A 287 -9.92 24.02 -25.70
C HIS A 287 -10.03 23.20 -24.42
N HIS A 288 -10.31 23.85 -23.30
CA HIS A 288 -10.56 23.17 -22.04
C HIS A 288 -12.03 23.28 -21.67
N CYS A 289 -12.64 22.17 -21.26
CA CYS A 289 -13.94 22.22 -20.62
C CYS A 289 -13.81 22.95 -19.29
N ARG A 290 -14.53 24.06 -19.13
CA ARG A 290 -14.45 24.91 -17.93
C ARG A 290 -15.03 24.25 -16.68
N HIS A 291 -15.75 23.13 -16.85
CA HIS A 291 -16.34 22.38 -15.75
C HIS A 291 -15.44 21.25 -15.27
N CYS A 292 -14.94 20.40 -16.17
CA CYS A 292 -14.18 19.19 -15.81
C CYS A 292 -12.69 19.23 -16.15
N GLY A 293 -12.20 20.33 -16.74
CA GLY A 293 -10.77 20.49 -17.08
C GLY A 293 -10.26 19.63 -18.23
N ARG A 294 -11.13 18.84 -18.90
CA ARG A 294 -10.75 18.00 -20.06
C ARG A 294 -10.24 18.85 -21.22
N LEU A 295 -9.25 18.31 -21.92
CA LEU A 295 -8.70 18.89 -23.14
C LEU A 295 -9.45 18.39 -24.38
N LEU A 296 -10.03 19.32 -25.15
CA LEU A 296 -10.98 19.07 -26.23
C LEU A 296 -10.70 19.95 -27.46
N CYS A 297 -11.23 19.56 -28.61
CA CYS A 297 -11.27 20.41 -29.80
C CYS A 297 -12.56 21.25 -29.83
N HIS A 298 -12.61 22.26 -30.70
CA HIS A 298 -13.77 23.14 -30.81
C HIS A 298 -15.09 22.40 -31.07
N LYS A 299 -15.05 21.27 -31.79
CA LYS A 299 -16.25 20.45 -32.11
C LYS A 299 -16.77 19.67 -30.91
N CYS A 300 -15.90 19.34 -29.94
CA CYS A 300 -16.27 18.57 -28.75
C CYS A 300 -16.58 19.47 -27.53
N SER A 301 -16.51 20.80 -27.69
CA SER A 301 -16.77 21.78 -26.65
C SER A 301 -17.63 22.95 -27.18
N ILE A 302 -18.65 22.65 -27.99
CA ILE A 302 -19.49 23.67 -28.65
C ILE A 302 -20.48 24.29 -27.66
N LYS A 303 -20.90 23.54 -26.63
CA LYS A 303 -21.89 24.00 -25.66
C LYS A 303 -21.32 25.11 -24.79
N GLU A 304 -22.11 26.15 -24.57
CA GLU A 304 -21.77 27.27 -23.70
C GLU A 304 -22.88 27.45 -22.66
N ILE A 305 -22.49 27.51 -21.39
CA ILE A 305 -23.41 27.66 -20.26
C ILE A 305 -22.69 28.40 -19.13
N PRO A 306 -23.37 29.27 -18.35
CA PRO A 306 -22.80 29.80 -17.11
C PRO A 306 -22.62 28.67 -16.08
N ILE A 307 -21.50 28.67 -15.37
CA ILE A 307 -21.24 27.73 -14.26
C ILE A 307 -21.31 28.52 -12.96
N ILE A 308 -22.53 28.76 -12.51
CA ILE A 308 -22.80 29.61 -11.33
C ILE A 308 -22.08 29.09 -10.09
N LYS A 309 -22.01 27.77 -9.92
CA LYS A 309 -21.29 27.15 -8.78
C LYS A 309 -19.78 27.40 -8.77
N PHE A 310 -19.20 27.88 -9.87
CA PHE A 310 -17.79 28.30 -9.98
C PHE A 310 -17.66 29.82 -10.08
N ASP A 311 -18.72 30.59 -9.79
CA ASP A 311 -18.81 32.03 -9.98
C ASP A 311 -18.60 32.50 -11.44
N LEU A 312 -18.85 31.61 -12.41
CA LEU A 312 -18.74 31.90 -13.85
C LEU A 312 -20.11 32.29 -14.42
N ASN A 313 -20.47 33.57 -14.26
CA ASN A 313 -21.77 34.12 -14.69
C ASN A 313 -21.91 34.30 -16.21
N LYS A 314 -20.78 34.38 -16.94
CA LYS A 314 -20.79 34.43 -18.41
C LYS A 314 -20.81 33.00 -18.96
N PRO A 315 -21.47 32.75 -20.11
CA PRO A 315 -21.40 31.47 -20.78
C PRO A 315 -19.94 31.08 -21.06
N VAL A 316 -19.56 29.87 -20.62
CA VAL A 316 -18.24 29.29 -20.84
C VAL A 316 -18.38 27.94 -21.53
N ARG A 317 -17.34 27.54 -22.26
CA ARG A 317 -17.34 26.29 -23.01
C ARG A 317 -17.26 25.08 -22.10
N VAL A 318 -18.15 24.13 -22.34
CA VAL A 318 -18.19 22.84 -21.66
C VAL A 318 -18.32 21.70 -22.66
N CYS A 319 -17.94 20.48 -22.26
CA CYS A 319 -18.22 19.28 -23.05
C CYS A 319 -19.67 18.84 -22.90
N GLU A 320 -20.14 17.97 -23.79
CA GLU A 320 -21.52 17.45 -23.76
C GLU A 320 -21.86 16.85 -22.39
N VAL A 321 -20.98 16.00 -21.85
CA VAL A 321 -21.19 15.35 -20.55
C VAL A 321 -21.38 16.36 -19.42
N CYS A 322 -20.61 17.44 -19.41
CA CYS A 322 -20.74 18.49 -18.39
C CYS A 322 -21.98 19.35 -18.63
N PHE A 323 -22.37 19.58 -19.88
CA PHE A 323 -23.60 20.28 -20.21
C PHE A 323 -24.83 19.50 -19.69
N ASP A 324 -24.87 18.18 -19.91
CA ASP A 324 -25.93 17.32 -19.40
C ASP A 324 -26.02 17.39 -17.86
N VAL A 325 -24.88 17.25 -17.17
CA VAL A 325 -24.83 17.34 -15.70
C VAL A 325 -25.31 18.71 -15.18
N LEU A 326 -24.91 19.80 -15.84
CA LEU A 326 -25.26 21.16 -15.41
C LEU A 326 -26.72 21.54 -15.70
N THR A 327 -27.37 20.90 -16.67
CA THR A 327 -28.74 21.24 -17.08
C THR A 327 -29.79 20.30 -16.50
N LEU A 328 -29.48 19.00 -16.38
CA LEU A 328 -30.42 17.97 -15.94
C LEU A 328 -30.29 17.65 -14.44
N GLY A 329 -29.21 18.09 -13.79
CA GLY A 329 -28.80 17.62 -12.47
C GLY A 329 -28.28 16.17 -12.53
N GLY A 330 -27.50 15.74 -11.54
CA GLY A 330 -26.85 14.42 -11.49
C GLY A 330 -27.79 13.20 -11.32
N VAL A 331 -29.02 13.26 -11.86
CA VAL A 331 -30.13 12.32 -11.62
C VAL A 331 -30.34 11.31 -12.76
N SER A 332 -29.37 11.14 -13.67
CA SER A 332 -29.38 10.06 -14.68
C SER A 332 -28.38 8.94 -14.34
#